data_AF-A0A1N7NMI9-F1
#
_entry.id   AF-A0A1N7NMI9-F1
#
_cell.length_a   1.000
_cell.length_b   1.000
_cell.length_c   1.000
_cell.angle_alpha   90.00
_cell.angle_beta   90.00
_cell.angle_gamma   90.00
#
_symmetry.space_group_name_H-M   'P 1'
#
loop_
_entity.id
_entity.type
_entity.pdbx_description
1 polymer ?
#
loop_
_entity_poly.entity_id
_entity_poly.type
_entity_poly.pdbx_seq_one_letter_code
_entity_poly.pdbx_strand_id
1 'polypeptide(L)'
;MAVTPTATHAYNLFALTMESRYGNNWRASIAPETIAALADEIVMGFGGHAVSPTLTQSGGSAPTVWRFPDGSHARTGHFGLRREDLEEQAA
;
A
#
# COMPACT_ATOMS: atom_id res chain seq x y z
N MET A 1 -24.73 8.97 5.34
CA MET A 1 -23.57 8.32 6.01
C MET A 1 -22.35 8.60 5.16
N ALA A 2 -21.33 9.25 5.71
CA ALA A 2 -20.05 9.36 5.01
C ALA A 2 -19.43 7.96 4.94
N VAL A 3 -19.08 7.48 3.75
CA VAL A 3 -18.34 6.23 3.61
C VAL A 3 -16.93 6.48 4.13
N THR A 4 -16.57 5.84 5.24
CA THR A 4 -15.23 5.96 5.80
C THR A 4 -14.25 5.22 4.87
N PRO A 5 -13.22 5.91 4.32
CA PRO A 5 -12.15 5.26 3.57
C PRO A 5 -11.47 4.17 4.40
N THR A 6 -11.11 3.06 3.76
CA THR A 6 -10.47 1.90 4.43
C THR A 6 -9.26 1.43 3.62
N ALA A 7 -8.38 0.66 4.26
CA ALA A 7 -7.24 0.00 3.60
C ALA A 7 -7.67 -0.86 2.41
N THR A 8 -8.87 -1.47 2.47
CA THR A 8 -9.42 -2.27 1.38
C THR A 8 -9.78 -1.42 0.16
N HIS A 9 -10.38 -0.24 0.38
CA HIS A 9 -10.68 0.66 -0.73
C HIS A 9 -9.40 1.14 -1.43
N ALA A 10 -8.37 1.48 -0.65
CA ALA A 10 -7.06 1.87 -1.17
C ALA A 10 -6.38 0.73 -1.94
N TYR A 11 -6.39 -0.49 -1.39
CA TYR A 11 -5.84 -1.68 -2.04
C TYR A 11 -6.51 -1.97 -3.39
N ASN A 12 -7.84 -1.93 -3.43
CA ASN A 12 -8.59 -2.20 -4.66
C ASN A 12 -8.28 -1.16 -5.74
N LEU A 13 -8.22 0.13 -5.37
CA LEU A 13 -7.84 1.17 -6.32
C LEU A 13 -6.41 0.98 -6.82
N PHE A 14 -5.47 0.65 -5.93
CA PHE A 14 -4.08 0.39 -6.30
C PHE A 14 -3.97 -0.76 -7.31
N ALA A 15 -4.59 -1.91 -7.02
CA ALA A 15 -4.56 -3.07 -7.89
C ALA A 15 -5.17 -2.75 -9.27
N LEU A 16 -6.36 -2.13 -9.29
CA LEU A 16 -7.03 -1.72 -10.52
C LEU A 16 -6.20 -0.72 -11.32
N THR A 17 -5.55 0.24 -10.65
CA THR A 17 -4.73 1.26 -11.31
C THR A 17 -3.51 0.63 -11.97
N MET A 18 -2.81 -0.25 -11.25
CA MET A 18 -1.62 -0.93 -11.79
C MET A 18 -1.98 -1.85 -12.96
N GLU A 19 -3.05 -2.64 -12.82
CA GLU A 19 -3.51 -3.55 -13.88
C GLU A 19 -4.02 -2.79 -15.10
N SER A 20 -4.74 -1.68 -14.92
CA SER A 20 -5.26 -0.88 -16.03
C SER A 20 -4.15 -0.15 -16.80
N ARG A 21 -3.11 0.33 -16.11
CA ARG A 21 -2.03 1.11 -16.73
C ARG A 21 -0.93 0.24 -17.33
N TYR A 22 -0.60 -0.87 -16.67
CA TYR A 22 0.61 -1.64 -16.96
C TYR A 22 0.34 -3.13 -17.24
N GLY A 23 -0.92 -3.57 -17.17
CA GLY A 23 -1.33 -4.95 -17.37
C GLY A 23 -0.96 -5.87 -16.20
N ASN A 24 -1.38 -7.14 -16.27
CA ASN A 24 -1.25 -8.09 -15.14
C ASN A 24 0.20 -8.40 -14.72
N ASN A 25 1.19 -8.14 -15.59
CA ASN A 25 2.61 -8.40 -15.30
C ASN A 25 3.38 -7.16 -14.79
N TRP A 26 2.66 -6.13 -14.33
CA TRP A 26 3.24 -4.87 -13.85
C TRP A 26 4.32 -5.06 -12.78
N ARG A 27 4.21 -6.10 -11.95
CA ARG A 27 5.18 -6.42 -10.90
C ARG A 27 6.59 -6.72 -11.43
N ALA A 28 6.69 -7.22 -12.67
CA ALA A 28 7.97 -7.55 -13.28
C ALA A 28 8.47 -6.46 -14.24
N SER A 29 7.59 -5.57 -14.71
CA SER A 29 7.91 -4.57 -15.74
C SER A 29 8.08 -3.15 -15.20
N ILE A 30 7.60 -2.87 -13.98
CA ILE A 30 7.64 -1.53 -13.39
C ILE A 30 8.71 -1.47 -12.29
N ALA A 31 9.46 -0.37 -12.28
CA ALA A 31 10.45 -0.10 -11.25
C ALA A 31 9.80 -0.09 -9.85
N PRO A 32 10.37 -0.80 -8.85
CA PRO A 32 9.77 -0.90 -7.52
C PRO A 32 9.50 0.45 -6.84
N GLU A 33 10.29 1.47 -7.14
CA GLU A 33 10.14 2.83 -6.62
C GLU A 33 8.85 3.48 -7.13
N THR A 34 8.51 3.26 -8.41
CA THR A 34 7.26 3.75 -9.01
C THR A 34 6.05 3.07 -8.38
N ILE A 35 6.17 1.77 -8.10
CA ILE A 35 5.12 0.98 -7.43
C ILE A 35 4.87 1.52 -6.02
N ALA A 36 5.95 1.76 -5.27
CA ALA A 36 5.89 2.28 -3.91
C ALA A 36 5.30 3.71 -3.88
N ALA A 37 5.75 4.58 -4.77
CA ALA A 37 5.26 5.96 -4.86
C ALA A 37 3.76 6.01 -5.14
N LEU A 38 3.26 5.21 -6.10
CA LEU A 38 1.83 5.16 -6.38
C LEU A 38 1.03 4.59 -5.19
N ALA A 39 1.56 3.57 -4.52
CA ALA A 39 0.91 3.01 -3.34
C ALA A 39 0.78 4.07 -2.22
N ASP A 40 1.84 4.85 -1.97
CA ASP A 40 1.82 5.94 -0.99
C ASP A 40 0.82 7.03 -1.37
N GLU A 41 0.80 7.48 -2.63
CA GLU A 41 -0.16 8.47 -3.14
C GLU A 41 -1.60 8.03 -2.91
N ILE A 42 -1.91 6.76 -3.22
CA ILE A 42 -3.26 6.22 -3.04
C ILE A 42 -3.60 6.17 -1.55
N VAL A 43 -2.71 5.66 -0.69
CA VAL A 43 -2.99 5.59 0.75
C VAL A 43 -3.22 6.98 1.35
N MET A 44 -2.40 7.97 0.97
CA MET A 44 -2.60 9.36 1.39
C MET A 44 -3.93 9.94 0.89
N GLY A 45 -4.33 9.64 -0.34
CA GLY A 45 -5.61 10.06 -0.91
C GLY A 45 -6.83 9.48 -0.18
N PHE A 46 -6.67 8.34 0.49
CA PHE A 46 -7.69 7.71 1.34
C PHE A 46 -7.58 8.14 2.82
N GLY A 47 -6.77 9.15 3.14
CA GLY A 47 -6.60 9.65 4.50
C GLY A 47 -5.73 8.77 5.40
N GLY A 48 -4.91 7.90 4.81
CA GLY A 48 -3.92 7.12 5.54
C GLY A 48 -2.84 8.03 6.15
N HIS A 49 -2.47 7.77 7.41
CA HIS A 49 -1.35 8.42 8.08
C HIS A 49 -0.27 7.40 8.41
N ALA A 50 0.99 7.76 8.18
CA ALA A 50 2.12 6.90 8.47
C ALA A 50 2.27 6.69 9.99
N VAL A 51 2.31 5.44 10.44
CA VAL A 51 2.46 5.06 11.85
C VAL A 51 3.93 4.81 12.19
N SER A 52 4.76 4.45 11.22
CA SER A 52 6.20 4.29 11.41
C SER A 52 6.96 4.41 10.08
N PRO A 53 7.92 5.34 9.95
CA PRO A 53 8.94 5.29 8.92
C PRO A 53 10.11 4.44 9.45
N THR A 54 10.03 3.12 9.33
CA THR A 54 11.13 2.27 9.80
C THR A 54 12.21 2.18 8.75
N LEU A 55 13.16 3.10 8.69
CA LEU A 55 14.43 2.85 8.00
C LEU A 55 14.96 1.46 8.44
N THR A 56 15.04 0.50 7.52
CA THR A 56 15.63 -0.80 7.87
C THR A 56 17.13 -0.60 8.09
N GLN A 57 17.68 -1.17 9.17
CA GLN A 57 19.12 -1.11 9.48
C GLN A 57 20.03 -1.64 8.34
N SER A 58 19.46 -2.30 7.35
CA SER A 58 20.13 -2.90 6.19
C SER A 58 20.16 -2.01 4.92
N GLY A 59 19.76 -0.73 4.99
CA GLY A 59 19.89 0.21 3.86
C GLY A 59 18.93 -0.04 2.68
N GLY A 60 17.92 -0.89 2.87
CA GLY A 60 16.81 -1.04 1.94
C GLY A 60 15.67 -0.08 2.30
N SER A 61 15.01 0.48 1.27
CA SER A 61 13.78 1.25 1.47
C SER A 61 12.73 0.33 2.11
N ALA A 62 12.42 0.59 3.37
CA ALA A 62 11.55 -0.26 4.15
C ALA A 62 10.08 0.00 3.81
N PRO A 63 9.20 -0.99 3.99
CA PRO A 63 7.78 -0.76 3.82
C PRO A 63 7.24 0.24 4.85
N THR A 64 6.41 1.19 4.40
CA THR A 64 5.75 2.17 5.28
C THR A 64 4.44 1.58 5.77
N VAL A 65 4.21 1.60 7.09
CA VAL A 65 2.94 1.21 7.71
C VAL A 65 2.03 2.43 7.81
N TRP A 66 0.79 2.28 7.35
CA TRP A 66 -0.22 3.32 7.31
C TRP A 66 -1.46 2.90 8.09
N ARG A 67 -2.09 3.85 8.77
CA ARG A 67 -3.36 3.68 9.46
C ARG A 67 -4.44 4.57 8.83
N PHE A 68 -5.61 4.00 8.62
CA PHE A 68 -6.75 4.66 7.99
C PHE A 68 -7.74 5.19 9.03
N PRO A 69 -8.68 6.08 8.63
CA PRO A 69 -9.66 6.65 9.55
C PRO A 69 -10.59 5.63 10.22
N ASP A 70 -10.81 4.47 9.59
CA ASP A 70 -11.59 3.35 10.15
C ASP A 70 -10.78 2.49 11.15
N GLY A 71 -9.47 2.74 11.28
CA GLY A 71 -8.56 1.95 12.09
C GLY A 71 -7.91 0.77 11.37
N SER A 72 -8.21 0.54 10.08
CA SER A 72 -7.51 -0.47 9.27
C SER A 72 -6.08 -0.04 8.96
N HIS A 73 -5.23 -1.02 8.62
CA HIS A 73 -3.82 -0.79 8.34
C HIS A 73 -3.42 -1.32 6.96
N ALA A 74 -2.48 -0.63 6.32
CA ALA A 74 -1.83 -1.09 5.10
C ALA A 74 -0.32 -0.88 5.17
N ARG A 75 0.40 -1.69 4.39
CA ARG A 75 1.82 -1.53 4.14
C ARG A 75 2.03 -1.15 2.68
N THR A 76 2.85 -0.15 2.44
CA THR A 76 3.32 0.21 1.09
C THR A 76 4.80 -0.09 0.98
N GLY A 77 5.29 -0.32 -0.24
CA GLY A 77 6.71 -0.54 -0.51
C GLY A 77 6.95 -1.04 -1.93
N HIS A 78 8.12 -1.62 -2.17
CA HIS A 78 8.52 -2.15 -3.49
C HIS A 78 7.53 -3.13 -4.13
N PHE A 79 6.75 -3.84 -3.31
CA PHE A 79 5.73 -4.79 -3.79
C PHE A 79 4.33 -4.18 -3.92
N GLY A 80 4.20 -2.87 -3.69
CA GLY A 80 2.95 -2.14 -3.72
C GLY A 80 2.24 -2.10 -2.38
N LEU A 81 0.92 -1.99 -2.44
CA LEU A 81 0.05 -1.91 -1.27
C LEU A 81 -0.36 -3.32 -0.82
N ARG A 82 -0.14 -3.63 0.46
CA ARG A 82 -0.57 -4.85 1.15
C ARG A 82 -1.46 -4.51 2.35
N ARG A 83 -2.42 -5.36 2.65
CA ARG A 83 -3.32 -5.25 3.81
C ARG A 83 -2.77 -6.10 4.95
N GLU A 84 -2.75 -5.57 6.19
CA GLU A 84 -2.29 -6.34 7.36
C GLU A 84 -3.33 -7.36 7.84
N ASP A 85 -4.62 -7.15 7.55
CA ASP A 85 -5.72 -8.06 7.89
C ASP A 85 -5.62 -9.45 7.23
N LEU A 86 -4.70 -9.64 6.27
CA LEU A 86 -4.46 -10.92 5.60
C LEU A 86 -3.21 -11.66 6.09
N GLU A 87 -2.38 -11.09 6.97
CA GLU A 87 -1.12 -11.71 7.42
C GLU A 87 -1.23 -12.45 8.77
N GLU A 88 -2.34 -12.33 9.51
CA GLU A 88 -2.52 -13.01 10.82
C GLU A 88 -3.07 -14.45 10.72
N GLN A 89 -3.01 -15.11 9.55
CA GLN A 89 -3.46 -16.49 9.35
C GLN A 89 -2.43 -17.41 8.66
N ALA A 90 -1.15 -17.06 8.65
CA ALA A 90 -0.08 -17.87 8.06
C ALA A 90 1.01 -18.31 9.05
N ALA A 91 0.66 -18.59 10.31
CA ALA A 91 1.54 -19.20 11.29
C ALA A 91 0.87 -20.40 11.96
#